data_AF-A0A436WZS8-F1
#
_entry.id   AF-A0A436WZS8-F1
#
_cell.length_a   1.000
_cell.length_b   1.000
_cell.length_c   1.000
_cell.angle_alpha   90.00
_cell.angle_beta   90.00
_cell.angle_gamma   90.00
#
_symmetry.space_group_name_H-M   'P 1'
#
loop_
_entity.id
_entity.type
_entity.pdbx_description
1 polymer ?
#
loop_
_entity_poly.entity_id
_entity_poly.type
_entity_poly.pdbx_seq_one_letter_code
_entity_poly.pdbx_strand_id
1 'polypeptide(L)'
;MSELHVRKSPLRENQESLARGAKMSDAYVNEARGWADYLIRREFRGPGDTVDAAMARCERKYHVARSVLWGLRYRPPKDMMVSLYMRLRSAYEDELGRLDQRIEEELRKAELLGTDATNSKAYRVAVAALGKQATRQAPRGGAR
;
A
#
# COMPACT_ATOMS: atom_id res chain seq x y z
N MET A 1 39.73 -38.55 -25.69
CA MET A 1 40.34 -37.30 -25.17
C MET A 1 39.85 -36.13 -26.02
N SER A 2 38.62 -35.66 -25.81
CA SER A 2 38.13 -34.41 -26.41
C SER A 2 37.08 -33.78 -25.50
N GLU A 3 37.53 -33.11 -24.44
CA GLU A 3 36.67 -32.20 -23.69
C GLU A 3 36.51 -30.90 -24.47
N LEU A 4 35.39 -30.78 -25.19
CA LEU A 4 34.92 -29.52 -25.75
C LEU A 4 34.54 -28.59 -24.60
N HIS A 5 35.48 -27.75 -24.17
CA HIS A 5 35.17 -26.61 -23.31
C HIS A 5 34.27 -25.64 -24.08
N VAL A 6 32.96 -25.70 -23.80
CA VAL A 6 31.97 -24.72 -24.23
C VAL A 6 32.35 -23.39 -23.60
N ARG A 7 33.03 -22.53 -24.35
CA ARG A 7 33.29 -21.15 -23.94
C ARG A 7 31.95 -20.44 -23.78
N LYS A 8 31.54 -20.22 -22.53
CA LYS A 8 30.32 -19.48 -22.19
C LYS A 8 30.47 -18.05 -22.73
N SER A 9 29.71 -17.70 -23.76
CA SER A 9 29.83 -16.38 -24.41
C SER A 9 29.47 -15.26 -23.43
N PRO A 10 30.37 -14.31 -23.14
CA PRO A 10 30.16 -13.26 -22.13
C PRO A 10 28.98 -12.33 -22.47
N LEU A 11 28.59 -12.28 -23.75
CA LEU A 11 27.42 -11.51 -24.22
C LEU A 11 26.10 -12.03 -23.64
N ARG A 12 25.95 -13.33 -23.38
CA ARG A 12 24.70 -13.90 -22.82
C ARG A 12 24.54 -13.58 -21.33
N GLU A 13 25.63 -13.60 -20.58
CA GLU A 13 25.64 -13.29 -19.14
C GLU A 13 25.29 -11.82 -18.88
N ASN A 14 25.82 -10.91 -19.69
CA ASN A 14 25.46 -9.50 -19.63
C ASN A 14 23.98 -9.28 -19.96
N GLN A 15 23.42 -10.00 -20.94
CA GLN A 15 21.99 -9.91 -21.28
C GLN A 15 21.07 -10.39 -20.15
N GLU A 16 21.44 -11.45 -19.43
CA GLU A 16 20.68 -11.93 -18.27
C GLU A 16 20.67 -10.91 -17.12
N SER A 17 21.80 -10.25 -16.87
CA SER A 17 21.89 -9.20 -15.83
C SER A 17 20.99 -8.00 -16.14
N LEU A 18 20.97 -7.54 -17.40
CA LEU A 18 20.12 -6.44 -17.86
C LEU A 18 18.64 -6.82 -17.82
N ALA A 19 18.30 -8.04 -18.22
CA ALA A 19 16.93 -8.55 -18.15
C ALA A 19 16.44 -8.65 -16.69
N ARG A 20 17.30 -9.04 -15.74
CA ARG A 20 16.98 -9.01 -14.31
C ARG A 20 16.78 -7.58 -13.80
N GLY A 21 17.63 -6.65 -14.20
CA GLY A 21 17.49 -5.22 -13.87
C GLY A 21 16.16 -4.64 -14.35
N ALA A 22 15.78 -4.91 -15.60
CA ALA A 22 14.50 -4.48 -16.17
C ALA A 22 13.29 -5.08 -15.44
N LYS A 23 13.35 -6.36 -15.04
CA LYS A 23 12.27 -6.98 -14.24
C LYS A 23 12.12 -6.33 -12.85
N MET A 24 13.23 -5.93 -12.24
CA MET A 24 13.21 -5.22 -10.95
C MET A 24 12.65 -3.80 -11.10
N SER A 25 13.04 -3.05 -12.14
CA SER A 25 12.48 -1.72 -12.39
C SER A 25 10.97 -1.78 -12.63
N ASP A 26 10.51 -2.78 -13.39
CA ASP A 26 9.07 -3.02 -13.61
C ASP A 26 8.33 -3.32 -12.30
N ALA A 27 8.94 -4.07 -11.38
CA ALA A 27 8.34 -4.36 -10.07
C ALA A 27 8.15 -3.08 -9.24
N TYR A 28 9.17 -2.22 -9.16
CA TYR A 28 9.09 -0.96 -8.41
C TYR A 28 8.08 0.03 -9.00
N VAL A 29 8.00 0.13 -10.33
CA VAL A 29 6.99 0.96 -10.98
C VAL A 29 5.58 0.42 -10.70
N ASN A 30 5.39 -0.89 -10.69
CA ASN A 30 4.10 -1.50 -10.37
C ASN A 30 3.67 -1.27 -8.91
N GLU A 31 4.58 -1.35 -7.95
CA GLU A 31 4.32 -0.97 -6.56
C GLU A 31 3.90 0.50 -6.45
N ALA A 32 4.69 1.39 -7.04
CA ALA A 32 4.40 2.83 -7.05
C ALA A 32 3.05 3.15 -7.70
N ARG A 33 2.69 2.43 -8.76
CA ARG A 33 1.37 2.51 -9.38
C ARG A 33 0.26 2.07 -8.42
N GLY A 34 0.46 0.97 -7.69
CA GLY A 34 -0.48 0.51 -6.66
C GLY A 34 -0.72 1.56 -5.58
N TRP A 35 0.33 2.18 -5.08
CA TRP A 35 0.23 3.28 -4.12
C TRP A 35 -0.48 4.51 -4.70
N ALA A 36 -0.12 4.93 -5.91
CA ALA A 36 -0.77 6.06 -6.58
C ALA A 36 -2.28 5.81 -6.77
N ASP A 37 -2.67 4.62 -7.24
CA ASP A 37 -4.08 4.25 -7.41
C ASP A 37 -4.83 4.23 -6.06
N TYR A 38 -4.20 3.77 -4.98
CA TYR A 38 -4.76 3.84 -3.64
C TYR A 38 -4.99 5.29 -3.19
N LEU A 39 -3.97 6.15 -3.32
CA LEU A 39 -4.06 7.56 -2.91
C LEU A 39 -5.13 8.31 -3.70
N ILE A 40 -5.24 8.07 -5.01
CA ILE A 40 -6.29 8.69 -5.86
C ILE A 40 -7.67 8.22 -5.41
N ARG A 41 -7.87 6.91 -5.20
CA ARG A 41 -9.15 6.36 -4.73
C ARG A 41 -9.54 6.93 -3.36
N ARG A 42 -8.57 7.12 -2.47
CA ARG A 42 -8.78 7.72 -1.14
C ARG A 42 -9.28 9.15 -1.23
N GLU A 43 -8.78 9.92 -2.19
CA GLU A 43 -9.19 11.32 -2.40
C GLU A 43 -10.45 11.47 -3.26
N PHE A 44 -10.90 10.40 -3.93
CA PHE A 44 -12.09 10.40 -4.77
C PHE A 44 -13.36 10.47 -3.91
N ARG A 45 -14.28 11.40 -4.24
CA ARG A 45 -15.45 11.74 -3.41
C ARG A 45 -16.75 11.04 -3.82
N GLY A 46 -16.75 10.25 -4.89
CA GLY A 46 -17.92 9.51 -5.36
C GLY A 46 -18.57 10.09 -6.62
N PRO A 47 -19.86 9.80 -6.87
CA PRO A 47 -20.55 10.21 -8.09
C PRO A 47 -20.49 11.72 -8.34
N GLY A 48 -20.14 12.13 -9.56
CA GLY A 48 -19.97 13.54 -9.95
C GLY A 48 -18.56 14.11 -9.73
N ASP A 49 -17.69 13.38 -9.04
CA ASP A 49 -16.27 13.73 -8.93
C ASP A 49 -15.47 13.15 -10.10
N THR A 50 -14.32 13.77 -10.40
CA THR A 50 -13.44 13.32 -11.49
C THR A 50 -12.13 12.78 -10.96
N VAL A 51 -11.53 11.85 -11.69
CA VAL A 51 -10.19 11.33 -11.38
C VAL A 51 -9.15 12.46 -11.41
N ASP A 52 -9.27 13.41 -12.34
CA ASP A 52 -8.36 14.56 -12.41
C ASP A 52 -8.49 15.46 -11.17
N ALA A 53 -9.71 15.71 -10.70
CA ALA A 53 -9.94 16.46 -9.46
C ALA A 53 -9.41 15.71 -8.23
N ALA A 54 -9.50 14.38 -8.19
CA ALA A 54 -8.88 13.57 -7.16
C ALA A 54 -7.36 13.66 -7.21
N MET A 55 -6.74 13.57 -8.39
CA MET A 55 -5.29 13.77 -8.54
C MET A 55 -4.87 15.19 -8.15
N ALA A 56 -5.67 16.21 -8.43
CA ALA A 56 -5.43 17.60 -7.98
C ALA A 56 -5.47 17.75 -6.45
N ARG A 57 -6.27 16.92 -5.76
CA ARG A 57 -6.26 16.85 -4.29
C ARG A 57 -5.04 16.08 -3.78
N CYS A 58 -4.70 14.96 -4.41
CA CYS A 58 -3.48 14.21 -4.10
C CYS A 58 -2.22 15.08 -4.24
N GLU A 59 -2.13 15.90 -5.28
CA GLU A 59 -1.02 16.81 -5.53
C GLU A 59 -0.83 17.82 -4.40
N ARG A 60 -1.93 18.43 -3.94
CA ARG A 60 -1.90 19.37 -2.82
C ARG A 60 -1.59 18.71 -1.48
N LYS A 61 -2.09 17.49 -1.26
CA LYS A 61 -2.00 16.80 0.02
C LYS A 61 -0.69 16.02 0.21
N TYR A 62 -0.21 15.35 -0.83
CA TYR A 62 0.95 14.45 -0.79
C TYR A 62 2.17 15.01 -1.53
N HIS A 63 2.06 16.20 -2.13
CA HIS A 63 3.14 16.84 -2.88
C HIS A 63 3.70 15.97 -4.02
N VAL A 64 2.84 15.17 -4.66
CA VAL A 64 3.15 14.40 -5.87
C VAL A 64 2.46 15.04 -7.05
N ALA A 65 3.24 15.46 -8.06
CA ALA A 65 2.72 16.16 -9.22
C ALA A 65 1.62 15.36 -9.94
N ARG A 66 0.58 16.06 -10.41
CA ARG A 66 -0.54 15.42 -11.13
C ARG A 66 -0.09 14.65 -12.37
N SER A 67 0.88 15.18 -13.10
CA SER A 67 1.45 14.53 -14.28
C SER A 67 2.06 13.17 -13.97
N VAL A 68 2.68 13.02 -12.80
CA VAL A 68 3.23 11.75 -12.33
C VAL A 68 2.11 10.75 -12.03
N LEU A 69 1.09 11.17 -11.30
CA LEU A 69 -0.07 10.32 -10.98
C LEU A 69 -0.80 9.86 -12.25
N TRP A 70 -0.98 10.77 -13.20
CA TRP A 70 -1.55 10.47 -14.50
C TRP A 70 -0.68 9.49 -15.29
N GLY A 71 0.64 9.74 -15.33
CA GLY A 71 1.62 8.88 -15.98
C GLY A 71 1.59 7.46 -15.41
N LEU A 72 1.68 7.30 -14.09
CA LEU A 72 1.62 5.99 -13.45
C LEU A 72 0.35 5.20 -13.77
N ARG A 73 -0.78 5.90 -13.87
CA ARG A 73 -2.08 5.28 -14.11
C ARG A 73 -2.28 4.82 -15.55
N TYR A 74 -1.93 5.68 -16.51
CA TYR A 74 -2.28 5.48 -17.93
C TYR A 74 -1.09 5.14 -18.82
N ARG A 75 0.11 5.55 -18.44
CA ARG A 75 1.34 5.36 -19.22
C ARG A 75 2.55 5.16 -18.27
N PRO A 76 2.57 4.06 -17.50
CA PRO A 76 3.63 3.84 -16.51
C PRO A 76 4.99 3.86 -17.20
N PRO A 77 5.98 4.60 -16.64
CA PRO A 77 7.31 4.66 -17.22
C PRO A 77 8.04 3.31 -17.02
N LYS A 78 9.08 3.04 -17.82
CA LYS A 78 9.92 1.84 -17.64
C LYS A 78 10.82 1.91 -16.41
N ASP A 79 11.12 3.14 -15.99
CA ASP A 79 12.00 3.44 -14.87
C ASP A 79 11.48 4.67 -14.12
N MET A 80 11.83 4.77 -12.84
CA MET A 80 11.35 5.82 -11.95
C MET A 80 12.48 6.34 -11.06
N MET A 81 12.52 7.67 -10.89
CA MET A 81 13.42 8.27 -9.91
C MET A 81 13.12 7.76 -8.50
N VAL A 82 14.15 7.29 -7.80
CA VAL A 82 14.05 6.77 -6.43
C VAL A 82 13.41 7.78 -5.47
N SER A 83 13.71 9.08 -5.64
CA SER A 83 13.11 10.14 -4.82
C SER A 83 11.57 10.20 -4.96
N LEU A 84 11.07 9.96 -6.17
CA LEU A 84 9.63 9.93 -6.43
C LEU A 84 8.99 8.65 -5.87
N TYR A 85 9.65 7.51 -6.05
CA TYR A 85 9.23 6.24 -5.46
C TYR A 85 9.10 6.36 -3.94
N MET A 86 10.12 6.89 -3.27
CA MET A 86 10.12 7.07 -1.80
C MET A 86 9.06 8.07 -1.34
N ARG A 87 8.78 9.12 -2.12
CA ARG A 87 7.70 10.06 -1.81
C ARG A 87 6.32 9.39 -1.87
N LEU A 88 6.05 8.60 -2.90
CA LEU A 88 4.80 7.85 -3.03
C LEU A 88 4.65 6.83 -1.90
N ARG A 89 5.74 6.13 -1.57
CA ARG A 89 5.79 5.18 -0.45
C ARG A 89 5.42 5.84 0.87
N SER A 90 6.10 6.94 1.21
CA SER A 90 5.86 7.67 2.46
C SER A 90 4.42 8.20 2.54
N ALA A 91 3.89 8.76 1.44
CA ALA A 91 2.50 9.21 1.40
C ALA A 91 1.50 8.07 1.62
N TYR A 92 1.78 6.88 1.08
CA TYR A 92 0.98 5.68 1.29
C TYR A 92 1.04 5.18 2.73
N GLU A 93 2.24 5.04 3.29
CA GLU A 93 2.46 4.60 4.68
C GLU A 93 1.80 5.57 5.68
N ASP A 94 1.87 6.89 5.43
CA ASP A 94 1.19 7.91 6.24
C ASP A 94 -0.34 7.73 6.25
N GLU A 95 -0.94 7.42 5.09
CA GLU A 95 -2.39 7.16 5.02
C GLU A 95 -2.78 5.86 5.72
N LEU A 96 -1.94 4.82 5.67
CA LEU A 96 -2.16 3.61 6.47
C LEU A 96 -2.11 3.93 7.98
N GLY A 97 -1.10 4.68 8.43
CA GLY A 97 -1.01 5.10 9.83
C GLY A 97 -2.23 5.90 10.30
N ARG A 98 -2.76 6.80 9.46
CA ARG A 98 -4.01 7.53 9.76
C ARG A 98 -5.24 6.62 9.85
N LEU A 99 -5.29 5.55 9.04
CA LEU A 99 -6.35 4.57 9.12
C LEU A 99 -6.26 3.75 10.41
N ASP A 100 -5.06 3.31 10.77
CA ASP A 100 -4.83 2.56 12.00
C ASP A 100 -5.24 3.38 13.22
N GLN A 101 -4.81 4.64 13.30
CA GLN A 101 -5.22 5.57 14.37
C GLN A 101 -6.74 5.73 14.45
N ARG A 102 -7.42 5.88 13.31
CA ARG A 102 -8.88 5.99 13.28
C ARG A 102 -9.56 4.72 13.78
N ILE A 103 -9.07 3.55 13.36
CA ILE A 103 -9.60 2.26 13.82
C ILE A 103 -9.41 2.13 15.33
N GLU A 104 -8.24 2.50 15.86
CA GLU A 104 -7.96 2.50 17.29
C GLU A 104 -8.91 3.40 18.08
N GLU A 105 -9.17 4.61 17.58
CA GLU A 105 -10.10 5.54 18.21
C GLU A 105 -11.53 5.00 18.24
N GLU A 106 -12.00 4.42 17.13
CA GLU A 106 -13.34 3.84 17.06
C GLU A 106 -13.47 2.62 17.98
N LEU A 107 -12.44 1.76 18.07
CA LEU A 107 -12.41 0.64 19.02
C LEU A 107 -12.46 1.15 20.47
N ARG A 108 -11.68 2.18 20.80
CA ARG A 108 -11.70 2.80 22.14
C ARG A 108 -13.07 3.35 22.50
N LYS A 109 -13.75 4.03 21.57
CA LYS A 109 -15.12 4.53 21.78
C LYS A 109 -16.10 3.38 22.03
N ALA A 110 -16.00 2.30 21.25
CA ALA A 110 -16.85 1.12 21.41
C ALA A 110 -16.67 0.45 22.78
N GLU A 111 -15.42 0.37 23.27
CA GLU A 111 -15.11 -0.14 24.62
C GLU A 111 -15.70 0.75 25.72
N LEU A 112 -15.55 2.08 25.61
CA LEU A 112 -16.09 3.04 26.59
C LEU A 112 -17.62 3.05 26.65
N LEU A 113 -18.28 2.88 25.51
CA LEU A 113 -19.74 2.85 25.43
C LEU A 113 -20.34 1.53 25.95
N GLY A 114 -19.50 0.57 26.38
CA GLY A 114 -19.96 -0.72 26.91
C GLY A 114 -20.72 -1.56 25.88
N THR A 115 -20.63 -1.21 24.60
CA THR A 115 -21.20 -2.04 23.55
C THR A 115 -20.38 -3.34 23.51
N ASP A 116 -21.03 -4.48 23.74
CA ASP A 116 -20.51 -5.85 23.53
C ASP A 116 -20.21 -6.13 22.04
N ALA A 117 -19.59 -5.16 21.35
CA ALA A 117 -19.14 -5.25 19.98
C ALA A 117 -18.03 -6.29 19.81
N THR A 118 -17.47 -6.84 20.89
CA THR A 118 -16.44 -7.90 20.87
C THR A 118 -16.88 -9.13 20.07
N ASN A 119 -18.19 -9.40 19.98
CA ASN A 119 -18.74 -10.48 19.15
C ASN A 119 -19.04 -10.07 17.71
N SER A 120 -18.98 -8.78 17.36
CA SER A 120 -19.19 -8.32 15.99
C SER A 120 -18.02 -8.73 15.10
N LYS A 121 -18.34 -9.30 13.93
CA LYS A 121 -17.35 -9.63 12.89
C LYS A 121 -16.50 -8.41 12.51
N ALA A 122 -17.11 -7.22 12.44
CA ALA A 122 -16.40 -5.99 12.10
C ALA A 122 -15.35 -5.61 13.15
N TYR A 123 -15.67 -5.72 14.44
CA TYR A 123 -14.74 -5.48 15.54
C TYR A 123 -13.57 -6.46 15.50
N ARG A 124 -13.83 -7.76 15.31
CA ARG A 124 -12.77 -8.77 15.20
C ARG A 124 -11.83 -8.52 14.02
N VAL A 125 -12.37 -8.09 12.87
CA VAL A 125 -11.57 -7.72 11.70
C VAL A 125 -10.73 -6.47 11.99
N ALA A 126 -11.29 -5.45 12.65
CA ALA A 126 -10.57 -4.25 13.02
C ALA A 126 -9.43 -4.52 14.01
N VAL A 127 -9.69 -5.32 15.06
CA VAL A 127 -8.69 -5.73 16.05
C VAL A 127 -7.57 -6.55 15.40
N ALA A 128 -7.92 -7.47 14.49
CA ALA A 128 -6.94 -8.24 13.73
C ALA A 128 -6.12 -7.37 12.77
N ALA A 129 -6.73 -6.38 12.09
CA ALA A 129 -6.03 -5.47 11.18
C ALA A 129 -4.95 -4.65 11.91
N LEU A 130 -5.19 -4.29 13.16
CA LEU A 130 -4.21 -3.60 14.03
C LEU A 130 -3.19 -4.55 14.70
N GLY A 131 -3.25 -5.86 14.44
CA GLY A 131 -2.40 -6.85 15.10
C GLY A 131 -2.68 -7.03 16.61
N LYS A 132 -3.80 -6.50 17.13
CA LYS A 132 -4.22 -6.66 18.52
C LYS A 132 -4.99 -7.98 18.67
N GLN A 133 -4.88 -8.66 19.81
CA GLN A 133 -5.70 -9.83 20.10
C GLN A 133 -7.02 -9.41 20.75
N ALA A 134 -8.14 -9.94 20.24
CA ALA A 134 -9.44 -9.76 20.88
C ALA A 134 -9.48 -10.64 22.15
N THR A 135 -9.02 -10.09 23.28
CA THR A 135 -9.10 -10.77 24.57
C THR A 135 -10.56 -10.86 25.01
N ARG A 136 -11.12 -12.07 24.95
CA ARG A 136 -12.37 -12.43 25.63
C ARG A 136 -12.09 -12.49 27.14
N GLN A 137 -12.25 -11.38 27.86
CA GLN A 137 -12.42 -11.48 29.31
C GLN A 137 -13.82 -12.04 29.54
N ALA A 138 -13.90 -13.35 29.77
CA ALA A 138 -15.10 -13.97 30.28
C ALA A 138 -15.46 -13.29 31.62
N PRO A 139 -16.73 -12.97 31.87
CA PRO A 139 -17.14 -12.49 33.18
C PRO A 139 -16.70 -13.54 34.21
N ARG A 140 -15.81 -13.16 35.12
CA ARG A 140 -15.44 -14.01 36.25
C ARG A 140 -16.74 -14.29 37.00
N GLY A 141 -17.13 -15.56 37.01
CA GLY A 141 -18.37 -16.02 37.61
C GLY A 141 -18.55 -15.45 39.01
N GLY A 142 -19.68 -14.77 39.22
CA GLY A 142 -20.22 -14.57 40.56
C GLY A 142 -20.66 -15.93 41.07
N ALA A 143 -19.80 -16.56 41.86
CA ALA A 143 -20.17 -17.68 42.70
C ALA A 143 -20.77 -17.15 44.00
N ARG A 144 -21.95 -17.68 44.31
CA ARG A 144 -22.81 -17.52 45.51
C ARG A 144 -23.81 -16.37 45.47
#